data_AF-A0A3S3MVU4-F1
#
_entry.id   AF-A0A3S3MVU4-F1
#
_cell.length_a   1.000
_cell.length_b   1.000
_cell.length_c   1.000
_cell.angle_alpha   90.00
_cell.angle_beta   90.00
_cell.angle_gamma   90.00
#
_symmetry.space_group_name_H-M   'P 1'
#
loop_
_entity.id
_entity.type
_entity.pdbx_description
1 polymer ?
#
loop_
_entity_poly.entity_id
_entity_poly.type
_entity_poly.pdbx_seq_one_letter_code
_entity_poly.pdbx_strand_id
1 'polypeptide(L)'
;MENFSTLVLSMFIVVQMTLERLQIKIRRSLSRPISFKLLLTVAILLVFSSFKRQGSVGLFKGNGMAAVGLTSILFQPTRPTTALLLLGSFLFFLLQFPTEKHKYQKSPPLPPGPMPWPIVGNLIELVMNKPAFRWILRLMKELNTEIACIKLGNVHVIPVTSPEIGCEFLKKQDAIFASRPLTMASEHLSRGYLSVATAPLGDRWKKMRRVMAYEVLGPARLKWLVNKRVEEADNLVRYLYNQCRSSRDGDGVVVNVRVAARQYSGNVIRKMMFNQRYFGIGRSDGGPGVEEQEHVEAIFTELSVLYAFCVSDYMPGLRWLDLDGHEKIVKKAIKVVNKYHEPIIDERIKKWRSGADGRVRKEPEDLLDILISVQDTDGKPLLTPEEIKAEAVV
;
A
#
# COMPACT_ATOMS: atom_id res chain seq x y z
N MET A 1 17.73 -11.86 -12.91
CA MET A 1 16.26 -11.76 -12.76
C MET A 1 15.75 -10.34 -12.98
N GLU A 2 16.49 -9.28 -12.62
CA GLU A 2 16.11 -7.88 -12.91
C GLU A 2 15.82 -7.63 -14.40
N ASN A 3 16.65 -8.16 -15.31
CA ASN A 3 16.46 -7.98 -16.74
C ASN A 3 15.17 -8.59 -17.31
N PHE A 4 14.58 -9.60 -16.67
CA PHE A 4 13.38 -10.26 -17.18
C PHE A 4 12.12 -9.44 -16.88
N SER A 5 11.99 -8.90 -15.66
CA SER A 5 10.88 -7.99 -15.31
C SER A 5 10.92 -6.70 -16.12
N THR A 6 12.11 -6.14 -16.37
CA THR A 6 12.25 -4.93 -17.21
C THR A 6 11.92 -5.23 -18.68
N LEU A 7 12.25 -6.43 -19.18
CA LEU A 7 11.89 -6.83 -20.54
C LEU A 7 10.38 -7.04 -20.69
N VAL A 8 9.73 -7.65 -19.70
CA VAL A 8 8.28 -7.88 -19.71
C VAL A 8 7.54 -6.55 -19.61
N LEU A 9 7.97 -5.64 -18.74
CA LEU A 9 7.38 -4.31 -18.61
C LEU A 9 7.59 -3.45 -19.86
N SER A 10 8.78 -3.49 -20.47
CA SER A 10 9.05 -2.77 -21.73
C SER A 10 8.29 -3.37 -22.92
N MET A 11 8.16 -4.70 -23.02
CA MET A 11 7.28 -5.33 -24.00
C MET A 11 5.81 -4.93 -23.79
N PHE A 12 5.34 -4.86 -22.54
CA PHE A 12 3.99 -4.42 -22.22
C PHE A 12 3.73 -2.98 -22.67
N ILE A 13 4.68 -2.08 -22.38
CA ILE A 13 4.62 -0.67 -22.77
C ILE A 13 4.63 -0.53 -24.30
N VAL A 14 5.50 -1.24 -25.01
CA VAL A 14 5.62 -1.16 -26.48
C VAL A 14 4.36 -1.66 -27.17
N VAL A 15 3.77 -2.76 -26.68
CA VAL A 15 2.52 -3.30 -27.21
C VAL A 15 1.37 -2.33 -26.96
N GLN A 16 1.32 -1.72 -25.77
CA GLN A 16 0.28 -0.76 -25.41
C GLN A 16 0.37 0.53 -26.23
N MET A 17 1.57 1.09 -26.43
CA MET A 17 1.78 2.27 -27.29
C MET A 17 1.42 1.99 -28.77
N THR A 18 1.62 0.75 -29.22
CA THR A 18 1.23 0.34 -30.58
C THR A 18 -0.29 0.26 -30.72
N LEU A 19 -0.98 -0.21 -29.68
CA LEU A 19 -2.45 -0.23 -29.60
C LEU A 19 -3.04 1.19 -29.52
N GLU A 20 -2.42 2.11 -28.77
CA GLU A 20 -2.80 3.54 -28.74
C GLU A 20 -2.75 4.18 -30.12
N ARG A 21 -1.66 3.96 -30.87
CA ARG A 21 -1.52 4.49 -32.24
C ARG A 21 -2.57 3.92 -33.19
N LEU A 22 -2.92 2.65 -33.04
CA LEU A 22 -3.97 2.01 -33.83
C LEU A 22 -5.36 2.57 -33.48
N GLN A 23 -5.66 2.72 -32.19
CA GLN A 23 -6.93 3.26 -31.71
C GLN A 23 -7.12 4.73 -32.11
N ILE A 24 -6.09 5.57 -32.02
CA ILE A 24 -6.14 6.98 -32.45
C ILE A 24 -6.43 7.08 -33.96
N LYS A 25 -5.83 6.20 -34.77
CA LYS A 25 -6.02 6.19 -36.23
C LYS A 25 -7.42 5.71 -36.64
N ILE A 26 -7.99 4.77 -35.89
CA ILE A 26 -9.36 4.26 -36.10
C ILE A 26 -10.43 5.25 -35.61
N ARG A 27 -10.16 5.97 -34.50
CA ARG A 27 -11.05 7.01 -33.93
C ARG A 27 -11.27 8.20 -34.88
N ARG A 28 -10.32 8.47 -35.78
CA ARG A 28 -10.45 9.49 -36.83
C ARG A 28 -11.24 9.04 -38.05
N SER A 29 -11.55 7.75 -38.20
CA SER A 29 -12.09 7.19 -39.45
C SER A 29 -13.48 6.55 -39.35
N LEU A 30 -14.02 6.31 -38.15
CA LEU A 30 -15.33 5.65 -37.98
C LEU A 30 -16.21 6.29 -36.91
N SER A 31 -17.50 6.47 -37.24
CA SER A 31 -18.54 7.08 -36.40
C SER A 31 -19.30 6.10 -35.50
N ARG A 32 -18.86 4.83 -35.38
CA ARG A 32 -19.44 3.82 -34.47
C ARG A 32 -18.36 3.00 -33.76
N PRO A 33 -18.57 2.61 -32.48
CA PRO A 33 -17.60 1.82 -31.74
C PRO A 33 -17.49 0.40 -32.33
N ILE A 34 -16.32 0.07 -32.86
CA ILE A 34 -15.96 -1.28 -33.32
C ILE A 34 -15.69 -2.16 -32.10
N SER A 35 -16.14 -3.43 -32.11
CA SER A 35 -15.90 -4.33 -30.98
C SER A 35 -14.39 -4.54 -30.75
N PHE A 36 -13.96 -4.53 -29.49
CA PHE A 36 -12.55 -4.72 -29.12
C PHE A 36 -11.98 -6.04 -29.70
N LYS A 37 -12.81 -7.08 -29.78
CA LYS A 37 -12.46 -8.34 -30.46
C LYS A 37 -12.12 -8.13 -31.92
N LEU A 38 -12.92 -7.38 -32.68
CA LEU A 38 -12.66 -7.10 -34.09
C LEU A 38 -11.39 -6.25 -34.28
N LEU A 39 -11.17 -5.27 -33.41
CA LEU A 39 -9.98 -4.41 -33.43
C LEU A 39 -8.69 -5.21 -33.17
N LEU A 40 -8.74 -6.13 -32.21
CA LEU A 40 -7.63 -7.02 -31.88
C LEU A 40 -7.37 -8.03 -33.00
N THR A 41 -8.42 -8.62 -33.59
CA THR A 41 -8.29 -9.54 -34.73
C THR A 41 -7.72 -8.84 -35.96
N VAL A 42 -8.14 -7.60 -36.24
CA VAL A 42 -7.59 -6.80 -37.34
C VAL A 42 -6.13 -6.41 -37.08
N ALA A 43 -5.77 -6.04 -35.85
CA ALA A 43 -4.37 -5.78 -35.49
C ALA A 43 -3.49 -7.03 -35.67
N ILE A 44 -3.96 -8.19 -35.23
CA ILE A 44 -3.29 -9.48 -35.44
C ILE A 44 -3.14 -9.78 -36.94
N LEU A 45 -4.20 -9.64 -37.73
CA LEU A 45 -4.17 -9.87 -39.18
C LEU A 45 -3.27 -8.87 -39.94
N LEU A 46 -3.20 -7.61 -39.51
CA LEU A 46 -2.31 -6.61 -40.09
C LEU A 46 -0.83 -6.91 -39.79
N VAL A 47 -0.53 -7.43 -38.60
CA VAL A 47 0.81 -7.94 -38.26
C VAL A 47 1.16 -9.16 -39.11
N PHE A 48 0.24 -10.13 -39.27
CA PHE A 48 0.44 -11.31 -40.11
C PHE A 48 0.51 -10.99 -41.62
N SER A 49 -0.17 -9.96 -42.12
CA SER A 49 -0.13 -9.56 -43.53
C SER A 49 1.12 -8.75 -43.89
N SER A 50 1.69 -7.97 -42.95
CA SER A 50 3.03 -7.37 -43.10
C SER A 50 4.12 -8.43 -43.29
N PHE A 51 3.96 -9.61 -42.68
CA PHE A 51 4.83 -10.77 -42.91
C PHE A 51 4.74 -11.31 -44.35
N LYS A 52 3.55 -11.31 -44.97
CA LYS A 52 3.38 -11.77 -46.36
C LYS A 52 4.02 -10.81 -47.36
N ARG A 53 4.15 -9.53 -47.02
CA ARG A 53 4.74 -8.49 -47.89
C ARG A 53 6.26 -8.39 -47.81
N GLN A 54 6.88 -8.89 -46.74
CA GLN A 54 8.35 -8.94 -46.59
C GLN A 54 8.98 -10.24 -47.14
N GLY A 55 8.19 -11.20 -47.62
CA GLY A 55 8.66 -12.45 -48.23
C GLY A 55 8.80 -12.43 -49.76
N SER A 56 8.88 -11.28 -50.41
CA SER A 56 9.05 -11.21 -51.88
C SER A 56 9.91 -10.03 -52.32
N VAL A 57 11.21 -10.10 -52.03
CA VAL A 57 12.23 -9.45 -52.89
C VAL A 57 13.51 -10.32 -52.87
N GLY A 58 13.76 -10.99 -54.00
CA GLY A 58 15.08 -11.34 -54.52
C GLY A 58 15.87 -12.47 -53.84
N LEU A 59 15.72 -13.71 -54.35
CA LEU A 59 16.80 -14.70 -54.29
C LEU A 59 17.35 -14.94 -55.69
N PHE A 60 18.69 -14.88 -55.76
CA PHE A 60 19.56 -15.19 -56.88
C PHE A 60 19.20 -16.49 -57.62
N LYS A 61 19.47 -16.48 -58.93
CA LYS A 61 19.58 -17.67 -59.81
C LYS A 61 20.50 -18.73 -59.19
N GLY A 62 20.08 -20.00 -59.24
CA GLY A 62 20.94 -21.15 -59.02
C GLY A 62 20.15 -22.44 -58.86
N ASN A 63 20.35 -23.40 -59.75
CA ASN A 63 19.62 -24.66 -59.88
C ASN A 63 19.80 -25.64 -58.70
N GLY A 64 18.75 -26.44 -58.44
CA GLY A 64 18.86 -27.81 -57.94
C GLY A 64 18.53 -28.02 -56.45
N MET A 65 17.56 -28.94 -56.20
CA MET A 65 17.34 -29.82 -55.03
C MET A 65 17.59 -29.25 -53.61
N ALA A 66 16.82 -29.49 -52.56
CA ALA A 66 15.56 -30.16 -52.27
C ALA A 66 15.32 -29.87 -50.77
N ALA A 67 14.08 -29.54 -50.41
CA ALA A 67 13.43 -29.82 -49.13
C ALA A 67 14.29 -29.97 -47.84
N VAL A 68 14.97 -28.92 -47.37
CA VAL A 68 15.45 -28.84 -45.97
C VAL A 68 15.38 -27.38 -45.52
N GLY A 69 14.30 -26.95 -44.86
CA GLY A 69 14.24 -25.55 -44.39
C GLY A 69 13.07 -25.17 -43.50
N LEU A 70 11.98 -25.94 -43.49
CA LEU A 70 10.82 -25.62 -42.66
C LEU A 70 10.90 -26.19 -41.23
N THR A 71 11.76 -27.19 -40.98
CA THR A 71 11.92 -27.79 -39.65
C THR A 71 13.04 -27.14 -38.82
N SER A 72 14.02 -26.48 -39.43
CA SER A 72 15.17 -25.87 -38.72
C SER A 72 14.86 -24.50 -38.12
N ILE A 73 13.88 -23.76 -38.67
CA ILE A 73 13.47 -22.44 -38.15
C ILE A 73 12.68 -22.56 -36.83
N LEU A 74 12.06 -23.72 -36.58
CA LEU A 74 11.30 -23.99 -35.35
C LEU A 74 12.17 -24.35 -34.14
N PHE A 75 13.46 -24.64 -34.33
CA PHE A 75 14.34 -25.17 -33.27
C PHE A 75 15.50 -24.25 -32.84
N GLN A 76 15.62 -23.06 -33.42
CA GLN A 76 16.54 -22.03 -32.92
C GLN A 76 15.80 -20.70 -32.75
N PRO A 77 15.26 -20.42 -31.55
CA PRO A 77 14.47 -19.23 -31.38
C PRO A 77 15.42 -18.03 -31.29
N THR A 78 15.50 -17.26 -32.38
CA THR A 78 16.11 -15.92 -32.32
C THR A 78 15.30 -15.05 -31.37
N ARG A 79 15.95 -14.10 -30.67
CA ARG A 79 15.29 -13.17 -29.73
C ARG A 79 13.93 -12.59 -30.21
N PRO A 80 13.75 -12.18 -31.48
CA PRO A 80 12.43 -11.71 -31.95
C PRO A 80 11.35 -12.80 -31.99
N THR A 81 11.69 -14.05 -32.34
CA THR A 81 10.71 -15.16 -32.37
C THR A 81 10.23 -15.54 -30.96
N THR A 82 11.11 -15.51 -29.94
CA THR A 82 10.67 -15.68 -28.55
C THR A 82 9.73 -14.58 -28.08
N ALA A 83 10.01 -13.32 -28.43
CA ALA A 83 9.17 -12.19 -28.04
C ALA A 83 7.78 -12.26 -28.69
N LEU A 84 7.69 -12.67 -29.97
CA LEU A 84 6.42 -12.85 -30.66
C LEU A 84 5.61 -14.03 -30.12
N LEU A 85 6.25 -15.13 -29.74
CA LEU A 85 5.57 -16.28 -29.13
C LEU A 85 5.02 -15.92 -27.74
N LEU A 86 5.79 -15.19 -26.93
CA LEU A 86 5.34 -14.68 -25.62
C LEU A 86 4.20 -13.68 -25.77
N LEU A 87 4.26 -12.81 -26.78
CA LEU A 87 3.18 -11.86 -27.08
C LEU A 87 1.91 -12.59 -27.55
N GLY A 88 2.06 -13.59 -28.41
CA GLY A 88 0.96 -14.43 -28.90
C GLY A 88 0.31 -15.25 -27.79
N SER A 89 1.11 -15.87 -26.90
CA SER A 89 0.60 -16.59 -25.75
C SER A 89 -0.10 -15.68 -24.75
N PHE A 90 0.44 -14.46 -24.55
CA PHE A 90 -0.18 -13.45 -23.70
C PHE A 90 -1.53 -12.99 -24.27
N LEU A 91 -1.61 -12.67 -25.56
CA LEU A 91 -2.85 -12.30 -26.24
C LEU A 91 -3.88 -13.43 -26.23
N PHE A 92 -3.45 -14.68 -26.41
CA PHE A 92 -4.32 -15.84 -26.30
C PHE A 92 -4.87 -16.00 -24.87
N PHE A 93 -4.02 -15.83 -23.85
CA PHE A 93 -4.43 -15.86 -22.45
C PHE A 93 -5.43 -14.73 -22.13
N LEU A 94 -5.23 -13.54 -22.68
CA LEU A 94 -6.19 -12.42 -22.58
C LEU A 94 -7.56 -12.73 -23.21
N LEU A 95 -7.60 -13.55 -24.25
CA LEU A 95 -8.83 -13.99 -24.92
C LEU A 95 -9.58 -15.11 -24.16
N GLN A 96 -8.89 -15.83 -23.27
CA GLN A 96 -9.48 -16.91 -22.46
C GLN A 96 -10.16 -16.39 -21.19
N PHE A 97 -9.92 -15.14 -20.79
CA PHE A 97 -10.67 -14.55 -19.69
C PHE A 97 -12.12 -14.33 -20.11
N PRO A 98 -13.10 -14.93 -19.43
CA PRO A 98 -14.50 -14.75 -19.76
C PRO A 98 -14.84 -13.27 -19.60
N THR A 99 -15.25 -12.64 -20.71
CA THR A 99 -16.00 -11.39 -20.63
C THR A 99 -17.35 -11.74 -20.03
N GLU A 100 -17.48 -11.62 -18.71
CA GLU A 100 -18.75 -11.69 -17.99
C GLU A 100 -19.77 -10.82 -18.76
N LYS A 101 -20.70 -11.50 -19.45
CA LYS A 101 -21.87 -10.84 -20.02
C LYS A 101 -22.81 -10.59 -18.86
N HIS A 102 -22.55 -9.55 -18.08
CA HIS A 102 -23.51 -9.10 -17.09
C HIS A 102 -24.81 -8.74 -17.82
N LYS A 103 -25.90 -9.41 -17.44
CA LYS A 103 -27.26 -8.96 -17.75
C LYS A 103 -27.35 -7.52 -17.26
N TYR A 104 -27.53 -6.57 -18.18
CA TYR A 104 -27.77 -5.17 -17.88
C TYR A 104 -29.09 -5.06 -17.11
N GLN A 105 -29.04 -5.16 -15.79
CA GLN A 105 -29.99 -4.41 -14.96
C GLN A 105 -29.64 -2.93 -15.14
N LYS A 106 -30.65 -2.06 -15.24
CA LYS A 106 -30.45 -0.61 -15.29
C LYS A 106 -29.94 -0.13 -13.94
N SER A 107 -28.67 -0.35 -13.66
CA SER A 107 -27.97 0.24 -12.53
C SER A 107 -27.96 1.76 -12.72
N PRO A 108 -28.10 2.55 -11.65
CA PRO A 108 -27.81 3.98 -11.73
C PRO A 108 -26.39 4.18 -12.30
N PRO A 109 -26.17 5.27 -13.06
CA PRO A 109 -24.86 5.55 -13.64
C PRO A 109 -23.83 5.72 -12.53
N LEU A 110 -22.62 5.20 -12.75
CA LEU A 110 -21.48 5.47 -11.88
C LEU A 110 -21.08 6.95 -11.98
N PRO A 111 -20.40 7.50 -10.96
CA PRO A 111 -19.76 8.80 -11.06
C PRO A 111 -18.84 8.90 -12.29
N PRO A 112 -18.58 10.12 -12.82
CA PRO A 112 -17.68 10.31 -13.95
C PRO A 112 -16.27 9.80 -13.63
N GLY A 113 -15.52 9.40 -14.64
CA GLY A 113 -14.19 8.84 -14.43
C GLY A 113 -13.39 8.71 -15.72
N PRO A 114 -12.07 8.53 -15.62
CA PRO A 114 -11.24 8.25 -16.77
C PRO A 114 -11.67 6.92 -17.41
N MET A 115 -11.54 6.82 -18.73
CA MET A 115 -11.84 5.58 -19.43
C MET A 115 -10.84 4.49 -18.99
N PRO A 116 -11.29 3.36 -18.43
CA PRO A 116 -10.38 2.32 -17.95
C PRO A 116 -9.86 1.45 -19.09
N TRP A 117 -8.59 1.04 -19.00
CA TRP A 117 -8.05 0.00 -19.86
C TRP A 117 -8.69 -1.36 -19.55
N PRO A 118 -8.81 -2.26 -20.54
CA PRO A 118 -9.23 -3.63 -20.29
C PRO A 118 -8.36 -4.29 -19.21
N ILE A 119 -8.99 -4.98 -18.26
CA ILE A 119 -8.37 -5.74 -17.16
C ILE A 119 -7.65 -4.88 -16.12
N VAL A 120 -6.71 -4.02 -16.51
CA VAL A 120 -5.87 -3.24 -15.58
C VAL A 120 -6.51 -1.94 -15.10
N GLY A 121 -7.60 -1.48 -15.73
CA GLY A 121 -8.23 -0.22 -15.37
C GLY A 121 -7.30 0.96 -15.61
N ASN A 122 -7.08 1.79 -14.60
CA ASN A 122 -6.23 2.98 -14.61
C ASN A 122 -4.94 2.77 -13.78
N LEU A 123 -4.51 1.50 -13.60
CA LEU A 123 -3.33 1.16 -12.81
C LEU A 123 -2.02 1.69 -13.42
N ILE A 124 -1.94 1.77 -14.75
CA ILE A 124 -0.75 2.29 -15.43
C ILE A 124 -0.60 3.77 -15.12
N GLU A 125 -1.68 4.53 -15.23
CA GLU A 125 -1.74 5.95 -14.91
C GLU A 125 -1.41 6.20 -13.44
N LEU A 126 -1.92 5.37 -12.53
CA LEU A 126 -1.60 5.42 -11.10
C LEU A 126 -0.09 5.28 -10.84
N VAL A 127 0.56 4.28 -11.45
CA VAL A 127 1.99 4.01 -11.26
C VAL A 127 2.85 5.13 -11.85
N MET A 128 2.49 5.63 -13.02
CA MET A 128 3.22 6.71 -13.70
C MET A 128 3.10 8.06 -13.00
N ASN A 129 2.05 8.28 -12.21
CA ASN A 129 1.75 9.57 -11.60
C ASN A 129 1.78 9.54 -10.06
N LYS A 130 2.62 8.69 -9.45
CA LYS A 130 2.79 8.70 -7.99
C LYS A 130 3.27 10.08 -7.47
N PRO A 131 2.81 10.52 -6.28
CA PRO A 131 1.92 9.80 -5.37
C PRO A 131 0.46 9.85 -5.82
N ALA A 132 -0.27 8.74 -5.60
CA ALA A 132 -1.62 8.51 -6.09
C ALA A 132 -2.59 9.66 -5.78
N PHE A 133 -2.56 10.21 -4.56
CA PHE A 133 -3.46 11.29 -4.16
C PHE A 133 -3.30 12.56 -5.02
N ARG A 134 -2.07 12.89 -5.46
CA ARG A 134 -1.84 14.08 -6.32
C ARG A 134 -2.39 13.85 -7.73
N TRP A 135 -2.22 12.65 -8.25
CA TRP A 135 -2.80 12.26 -9.53
C TRP A 135 -4.33 12.32 -9.49
N ILE A 136 -4.94 11.73 -8.46
CA ILE A 136 -6.39 11.73 -8.27
C ILE A 136 -6.93 13.17 -8.19
N LEU A 137 -6.31 14.04 -7.39
CA LEU A 137 -6.72 15.45 -7.28
C LEU A 137 -6.61 16.20 -8.62
N ARG A 138 -5.54 15.96 -9.39
CA ARG A 138 -5.38 16.58 -10.71
C ARG A 138 -6.46 16.10 -11.69
N LEU A 139 -6.70 14.79 -11.73
CA LEU A 139 -7.73 14.16 -12.56
C LEU A 139 -9.13 14.71 -12.22
N MET A 140 -9.47 14.84 -10.93
CA MET A 140 -10.77 15.40 -10.52
C MET A 140 -10.92 16.87 -10.95
N LYS A 141 -9.84 17.65 -10.88
CA LYS A 141 -9.80 19.03 -11.38
C LYS A 141 -10.00 19.10 -12.90
N GLU A 142 -9.34 18.24 -13.66
CA GLU A 142 -9.46 18.16 -15.12
C GLU A 142 -10.87 17.74 -15.56
N LEU A 143 -11.50 16.83 -14.81
CA LEU A 143 -12.89 16.39 -15.04
C LEU A 143 -13.94 17.40 -14.52
N ASN A 144 -13.51 18.45 -13.81
CA ASN A 144 -14.38 19.43 -13.15
C ASN A 144 -15.50 18.75 -12.33
N THR A 145 -15.11 17.82 -11.45
CA THR A 145 -16.05 17.04 -10.65
C THR A 145 -15.57 16.87 -9.21
N GLU A 146 -16.53 16.74 -8.29
CA GLU A 146 -16.27 16.59 -6.86
C GLU A 146 -16.41 15.13 -6.38
N ILE A 147 -16.85 14.23 -7.26
CA ILE A 147 -16.92 12.79 -7.06
C ILE A 147 -16.56 12.08 -8.37
N ALA A 148 -15.62 11.15 -8.32
CA ALA A 148 -15.22 10.39 -9.50
C ALA A 148 -15.24 8.88 -9.26
N CYS A 149 -15.19 8.10 -10.34
CA CYS A 149 -15.02 6.65 -10.30
C CYS A 149 -13.76 6.26 -11.08
N ILE A 150 -12.72 5.82 -10.36
CA ILE A 150 -11.46 5.38 -10.94
C ILE A 150 -11.40 3.87 -10.79
N LYS A 151 -11.27 3.15 -11.90
CA LYS A 151 -11.18 1.68 -11.86
C LYS A 151 -9.71 1.28 -11.77
N LEU A 152 -9.28 0.65 -10.69
CA LEU A 152 -7.93 0.12 -10.52
C LEU A 152 -8.01 -1.41 -10.52
N GLY A 153 -7.61 -2.02 -11.64
CA GLY A 153 -7.88 -3.43 -11.86
C GLY A 153 -9.38 -3.73 -11.83
N ASN A 154 -9.80 -4.57 -10.87
CA ASN A 154 -11.21 -4.90 -10.64
C ASN A 154 -11.87 -4.06 -9.52
N VAL A 155 -11.16 -3.12 -8.91
CA VAL A 155 -11.65 -2.31 -7.79
C VAL A 155 -12.08 -0.93 -8.28
N HIS A 156 -13.24 -0.46 -7.84
CA HIS A 156 -13.63 0.95 -8.00
C HIS A 156 -13.14 1.77 -6.81
N VAL A 157 -12.33 2.78 -7.08
CA VAL A 157 -11.93 3.81 -6.13
C VAL A 157 -12.77 5.05 -6.39
N ILE A 158 -13.51 5.47 -5.37
CA ILE A 158 -14.40 6.64 -5.42
C ILE A 158 -13.78 7.78 -4.60
N PRO A 159 -12.96 8.65 -5.19
CA PRO A 159 -12.51 9.84 -4.50
C PRO A 159 -13.63 10.89 -4.44
N VAL A 160 -13.68 11.62 -3.32
CA VAL A 160 -14.63 12.69 -3.07
C VAL A 160 -13.89 13.90 -2.52
N THR A 161 -14.19 15.09 -3.05
CA THR A 161 -13.67 16.38 -2.57
C THR A 161 -14.75 17.30 -2.01
N SER A 162 -16.03 17.04 -2.27
CA SER A 162 -17.14 17.83 -1.70
C SER A 162 -17.37 17.47 -0.22
N PRO A 163 -17.40 18.48 0.68
CA PRO A 163 -17.78 18.28 2.09
C PRO A 163 -19.20 17.74 2.27
N GLU A 164 -20.12 18.14 1.39
CA GLU A 164 -21.53 17.74 1.42
C GLU A 164 -21.66 16.24 1.14
N ILE A 165 -21.02 15.76 0.07
CA ILE A 165 -20.94 14.33 -0.25
C ILE A 165 -20.19 13.59 0.86
N GLY A 166 -19.11 14.17 1.40
CA GLY A 166 -18.41 13.65 2.58
C GLY A 166 -19.35 13.34 3.75
N CYS A 167 -20.27 14.26 4.06
CA CYS A 167 -21.26 14.06 5.12
C CYS A 167 -22.26 12.93 4.81
N GLU A 168 -22.56 12.66 3.54
CA GLU A 168 -23.43 11.54 3.17
C GLU A 168 -22.84 10.20 3.61
N PHE A 169 -21.57 9.91 3.27
CA PHE A 169 -20.99 8.60 3.55
C PHE A 169 -20.21 8.50 4.87
N LEU A 170 -19.74 9.61 5.45
CA LEU A 170 -19.05 9.59 6.75
C LEU A 170 -19.97 9.81 7.95
N LYS A 171 -21.21 10.28 7.74
CA LYS A 171 -22.16 10.58 8.83
C LYS A 171 -23.54 10.01 8.62
N LYS A 172 -24.19 10.29 7.49
CA LYS A 172 -25.59 9.85 7.27
C LYS A 172 -25.70 8.34 6.98
N GLN A 173 -24.73 7.81 6.25
CA GLN A 173 -24.64 6.40 5.84
C GLN A 173 -23.37 5.74 6.39
N ASP A 174 -22.86 6.24 7.51
CA ASP A 174 -21.59 5.79 8.10
C ASP A 174 -21.55 4.28 8.34
N ALA A 175 -22.65 3.67 8.77
CA ALA A 175 -22.78 2.23 8.96
C ALA A 175 -22.49 1.40 7.70
N ILE A 176 -22.80 1.94 6.51
CA ILE A 176 -22.56 1.27 5.21
C ILE A 176 -21.08 1.40 4.82
N PHE A 177 -20.47 2.56 5.06
CA PHE A 177 -19.11 2.90 4.62
C PHE A 177 -18.03 2.77 5.72
N ALA A 178 -18.39 2.26 6.90
CA ALA A 178 -17.48 2.18 8.04
C ALA A 178 -16.34 1.16 7.86
N SER A 179 -16.52 0.15 7.00
CA SER A 179 -15.53 -0.92 6.84
C SER A 179 -14.24 -0.43 6.18
N ARG A 180 -13.13 -1.13 6.46
CA ARG A 180 -11.81 -0.83 5.89
C ARG A 180 -11.49 -1.75 4.71
N PRO A 181 -10.81 -1.25 3.66
CA PRO A 181 -10.38 -2.10 2.57
C PRO A 181 -9.25 -3.03 3.03
N LEU A 182 -9.29 -4.28 2.54
CA LEU A 182 -8.23 -5.26 2.78
C LEU A 182 -7.06 -4.94 1.84
N THR A 183 -5.96 -4.42 2.39
CA THR A 183 -4.74 -4.14 1.62
C THR A 183 -3.58 -4.99 2.13
N MET A 184 -2.58 -5.22 1.28
CA MET A 184 -1.35 -5.95 1.63
C MET A 184 -0.61 -5.28 2.79
N ALA A 185 -0.48 -3.94 2.76
CA ALA A 185 0.20 -3.20 3.83
C ALA A 185 -0.56 -3.33 5.16
N SER A 186 -1.89 -3.15 5.14
CA SER A 186 -2.70 -3.28 6.36
C SER A 186 -2.69 -4.71 6.91
N GLU A 187 -2.71 -5.73 6.06
CA GLU A 187 -2.56 -7.15 6.45
C GLU A 187 -1.31 -7.36 7.29
N HIS A 188 -0.14 -6.94 6.77
CA HIS A 188 1.15 -7.13 7.42
C HIS A 188 1.28 -6.30 8.70
N LEU A 189 0.93 -5.02 8.65
CA LEU A 189 1.09 -4.08 9.77
C LEU A 189 0.22 -4.45 10.98
N SER A 190 -0.94 -5.06 10.74
CA SER A 190 -1.92 -5.35 11.78
C SER A 190 -2.05 -6.85 12.10
N ARG A 191 -1.06 -7.66 11.69
CA ARG A 191 -1.02 -9.12 11.97
C ARG A 191 -2.29 -9.84 11.51
N GLY A 192 -2.77 -9.54 10.31
CA GLY A 192 -4.02 -10.09 9.79
C GLY A 192 -5.26 -9.35 10.30
N TYR A 193 -5.21 -8.01 10.28
CA TYR A 193 -6.35 -7.14 10.59
C TYR A 193 -6.80 -7.20 12.05
N LEU A 194 -5.88 -7.45 12.98
CA LEU A 194 -6.16 -7.46 14.42
C LEU A 194 -6.26 -6.04 14.99
N SER A 195 -5.55 -5.07 14.40
CA SER A 195 -5.60 -3.67 14.85
C SER A 195 -6.93 -2.99 14.54
N VAL A 196 -7.47 -2.21 15.49
CA VAL A 196 -8.68 -1.40 15.32
C VAL A 196 -8.61 -0.43 14.14
N ALA A 197 -7.42 0.07 13.78
CA ALA A 197 -7.29 1.09 12.74
C ALA A 197 -7.52 0.54 11.32
N THR A 198 -7.25 -0.76 11.12
CA THR A 198 -7.27 -1.44 9.83
C THR A 198 -8.30 -2.56 9.75
N ALA A 199 -8.83 -3.03 10.88
CA ALA A 199 -9.77 -4.14 10.87
C ALA A 199 -11.08 -3.78 10.12
N PRO A 200 -11.59 -4.69 9.27
CA PRO A 200 -12.94 -4.57 8.72
C PRO A 200 -14.00 -4.47 9.80
N LEU A 201 -15.14 -3.85 9.46
CA LEU A 201 -16.27 -3.76 10.38
C LEU A 201 -16.75 -5.18 10.73
N GLY A 202 -16.84 -5.46 12.03
CA GLY A 202 -17.26 -6.75 12.57
C GLY A 202 -17.12 -6.78 14.08
N ASP A 203 -17.48 -7.89 14.71
CA ASP A 203 -17.52 -7.96 16.18
C ASP A 203 -16.15 -7.83 16.83
N ARG A 204 -15.09 -8.34 16.16
CA ARG A 204 -13.70 -8.10 16.57
C ARG A 204 -13.36 -6.61 16.60
N TRP A 205 -13.69 -5.88 15.54
CA TRP A 205 -13.44 -4.44 15.48
C TRP A 205 -14.28 -3.68 16.52
N LYS A 206 -15.55 -4.06 16.73
CA LYS A 206 -16.40 -3.45 17.77
C LYS A 206 -15.81 -3.67 19.17
N LYS A 207 -15.36 -4.90 19.47
CA LYS A 207 -14.67 -5.26 20.72
C LYS A 207 -13.47 -4.34 20.92
N MET A 208 -12.59 -4.27 19.92
CA MET A 208 -11.36 -3.50 20.04
C MET A 208 -11.60 -2.00 20.09
N ARG A 209 -12.54 -1.48 19.29
CA ARG A 209 -12.94 -0.07 19.33
C ARG A 209 -13.48 0.32 20.71
N ARG A 210 -14.22 -0.56 21.38
CA ARG A 210 -14.66 -0.34 22.76
C ARG A 210 -13.46 -0.25 23.70
N VAL A 211 -12.53 -1.22 23.65
CA VAL A 211 -11.32 -1.19 24.49
C VAL A 211 -10.54 0.11 24.26
N MET A 212 -10.26 0.46 23.01
CA MET A 212 -9.49 1.66 22.68
C MET A 212 -10.20 2.94 23.10
N ALA A 213 -11.51 3.07 22.89
CA ALA A 213 -12.26 4.27 23.26
C ALA A 213 -12.33 4.48 24.78
N TYR A 214 -12.55 3.43 25.57
CA TYR A 214 -12.75 3.55 27.02
C TYR A 214 -11.45 3.45 27.82
N GLU A 215 -10.59 2.49 27.48
CA GLU A 215 -9.40 2.18 28.28
C GLU A 215 -8.17 3.01 27.88
N VAL A 216 -8.03 3.33 26.59
CA VAL A 216 -6.81 3.95 26.03
C VAL A 216 -6.99 5.43 25.69
N LEU A 217 -8.09 5.80 25.04
CA LEU A 217 -8.34 7.14 24.50
C LEU A 217 -9.34 7.96 25.33
N GLY A 218 -9.86 7.39 26.43
CA GLY A 218 -10.82 8.05 27.29
C GLY A 218 -10.25 9.29 28.01
N PRO A 219 -11.09 10.28 28.40
CA PRO A 219 -10.61 11.49 29.07
C PRO A 219 -9.82 11.24 30.35
N ALA A 220 -10.21 10.23 31.14
CA ALA A 220 -9.49 9.81 32.33
C ALA A 220 -8.08 9.31 31.99
N ARG A 221 -7.95 8.50 30.92
CA ARG A 221 -6.65 7.99 30.47
C ARG A 221 -5.76 9.11 29.94
N LEU A 222 -6.33 10.04 29.19
CA LEU A 222 -5.61 11.20 28.68
C LEU A 222 -5.02 12.06 29.81
N LYS A 223 -5.79 12.27 30.89
CA LYS A 223 -5.35 12.96 32.11
C LYS A 223 -4.28 12.17 32.84
N TRP A 224 -4.44 10.87 33.00
CA TRP A 224 -3.44 10.01 33.65
C TRP A 224 -2.09 10.01 32.94
N LEU A 225 -2.08 10.08 31.60
CA LEU A 225 -0.86 10.16 30.79
C LEU A 225 -0.25 11.57 30.66
N VAL A 226 -0.84 12.60 31.27
CA VAL A 226 -0.41 14.00 31.06
C VAL A 226 1.05 14.22 31.45
N ASN A 227 1.46 13.69 32.61
CA ASN A 227 2.82 13.88 33.12
C ASN A 227 3.87 13.27 32.18
N LYS A 228 3.57 12.10 31.60
CA LYS A 228 4.45 11.46 30.62
C LYS A 228 4.64 12.31 29.35
N ARG A 229 3.58 12.98 28.88
CA ARG A 229 3.66 13.88 27.71
C ARG A 229 4.41 15.17 28.03
N VAL A 230 4.17 15.75 29.21
CA VAL A 230 4.87 16.97 29.67
C VAL A 230 6.38 16.69 29.81
N GLU A 231 6.75 15.56 30.40
CA GLU A 231 8.15 15.13 30.52
C GLU A 231 8.83 15.06 29.14
N GLU A 232 8.17 14.47 28.15
CA GLU A 232 8.69 14.39 26.79
C GLU A 232 8.77 15.74 26.06
N ALA A 233 7.87 16.67 26.38
CA ALA A 233 7.94 18.05 25.88
C ALA A 233 9.12 18.81 26.48
N ASP A 234 9.34 18.70 27.80
CA ASP A 234 10.50 19.28 28.49
C ASP A 234 11.81 18.74 27.93
N ASN A 235 11.84 17.45 27.64
CA ASN A 235 13.01 16.81 27.05
C ASN A 235 13.28 17.29 25.61
N LEU A 236 12.24 17.54 24.80
CA LEU A 236 12.40 18.16 23.49
C LEU A 236 13.00 19.56 23.60
N VAL A 237 12.48 20.38 24.52
CA VAL A 237 13.00 21.74 24.76
C VAL A 237 14.46 21.68 25.20
N ARG A 238 14.81 20.77 26.12
CA ARG A 238 16.19 20.58 26.58
C ARG A 238 17.12 20.16 25.45
N TYR A 239 16.67 19.25 24.59
CA TYR A 239 17.43 18.83 23.41
C TYR A 239 17.73 20.01 22.48
N LEU A 240 16.72 20.81 22.14
CA LEU A 240 16.90 21.99 21.28
C LEU A 240 17.80 23.04 21.94
N TYR A 241 17.63 23.25 23.24
CA TYR A 241 18.47 24.16 24.03
C TYR A 241 19.94 23.72 24.00
N ASN A 242 20.22 22.43 24.20
CA ASN A 242 21.56 21.87 24.16
C ASN A 242 22.19 21.99 22.76
N GLN A 243 21.40 21.84 21.69
CA GLN A 243 21.88 22.10 20.34
C GLN A 243 22.31 23.55 20.18
N CYS A 244 21.46 24.50 20.56
CA CYS A 244 21.77 25.94 20.49
C CYS A 244 23.05 26.30 21.27
N ARG A 245 23.23 25.74 22.47
CA ARG A 245 24.43 25.96 23.30
C ARG A 245 25.72 25.40 22.71
N SER A 246 25.63 24.41 21.85
CA SER A 246 26.80 23.77 21.24
C SER A 246 27.37 24.58 20.07
N SER A 247 26.71 25.68 19.66
CA SER A 247 27.24 26.61 18.65
C SER A 247 28.40 27.41 19.23
N ARG A 248 29.57 27.32 18.59
CA ARG A 248 30.80 27.98 19.05
C ARG A 248 30.97 29.40 18.50
N ASP A 249 30.32 29.73 17.38
CA ASP A 249 30.68 30.91 16.58
C ASP A 249 29.57 31.98 16.47
N GLY A 250 28.59 32.00 17.38
CA GLY A 250 27.58 33.07 17.44
C GLY A 250 26.53 33.10 16.31
N ASP A 251 26.71 32.29 15.25
CA ASP A 251 25.85 32.26 14.05
C ASP A 251 24.55 31.44 14.21
N GLY A 252 24.11 31.18 15.45
CA GLY A 252 22.95 30.34 15.73
C GLY A 252 23.16 28.87 15.35
N VAL A 253 22.10 28.05 15.42
CA VAL A 253 22.13 26.63 15.02
C VAL A 253 20.96 26.34 14.10
N VAL A 254 21.23 25.63 13.00
CA VAL A 254 20.19 25.14 12.09
C VAL A 254 19.58 23.88 12.69
N VAL A 255 18.31 23.98 13.09
CA VAL A 255 17.54 22.86 13.64
C VAL A 255 16.76 22.16 12.53
N ASN A 256 16.93 20.84 12.41
CA ASN A 256 16.09 20.03 11.55
C ASN A 256 14.73 19.75 12.23
N VAL A 257 13.73 20.57 11.89
CA VAL A 257 12.37 20.48 12.45
C VAL A 257 11.70 19.13 12.18
N ARG A 258 11.97 18.50 11.02
CA ARG A 258 11.43 17.16 10.72
C ARG A 258 11.95 16.13 11.71
N VAL A 259 13.24 16.14 12.00
CA VAL A 259 13.83 15.21 12.99
C VAL A 259 13.25 15.50 14.37
N ALA A 260 13.27 16.76 14.81
CA ALA A 260 12.74 17.14 16.12
C ALA A 260 11.27 16.71 16.31
N ALA A 261 10.39 17.00 15.34
CA ALA A 261 8.97 16.68 15.41
C ALA A 261 8.69 15.17 15.38
N ARG A 262 9.37 14.43 14.49
CA ARG A 262 9.20 12.97 14.39
C ARG A 262 9.66 12.27 15.66
N GLN A 263 10.80 12.70 16.21
CA GLN A 263 11.39 12.09 17.40
C GLN A 263 10.56 12.40 18.64
N TYR A 264 10.07 13.62 18.80
CA TYR A 264 9.11 13.95 19.86
C TYR A 264 7.85 13.06 19.77
N SER A 265 7.26 12.94 18.59
CA SER A 265 6.06 12.12 18.38
C SER A 265 6.31 10.65 18.75
N GLY A 266 7.43 10.09 18.30
CA GLY A 266 7.84 8.72 18.62
C GLY A 266 8.13 8.51 20.11
N ASN A 267 8.80 9.45 20.77
CA ASN A 267 9.13 9.32 22.19
C ASN A 267 7.89 9.47 23.07
N VAL A 268 6.97 10.37 22.75
CA VAL A 268 5.69 10.50 23.46
C VAL A 268 4.90 9.20 23.41
N ILE A 269 4.74 8.59 22.24
CA ILE A 269 4.01 7.32 22.09
C ILE A 269 4.73 6.21 22.86
N ARG A 270 6.06 6.09 22.71
CA ARG A 270 6.86 5.07 23.42
C ARG A 270 6.78 5.22 24.94
N LYS A 271 6.86 6.44 25.46
CA LYS A 271 6.73 6.73 26.89
C LYS A 271 5.32 6.38 27.39
N MET A 272 4.28 6.69 26.62
CA MET A 272 2.90 6.32 27.00
C MET A 272 2.64 4.82 26.90
N MET A 273 3.24 4.13 25.93
CA MET A 273 3.00 2.71 25.66
C MET A 273 3.83 1.78 26.55
N PHE A 274 5.13 2.07 26.72
CA PHE A 274 6.09 1.19 27.40
C PHE A 274 6.73 1.80 28.64
N ASN A 275 6.35 3.03 29.01
CA ASN A 275 7.01 3.82 30.07
C ASN A 275 8.52 4.02 29.83
N GLN A 276 8.97 3.94 28.57
CA GLN A 276 10.38 4.03 28.18
C GLN A 276 10.61 5.19 27.22
N ARG A 277 11.73 5.90 27.41
CA ARG A 277 12.18 6.95 26.50
C ARG A 277 13.12 6.41 25.43
N TYR A 278 14.05 5.55 25.83
CA TYR A 278 15.08 4.98 24.96
C TYR A 278 14.98 3.46 24.96
N PHE A 279 15.24 2.84 23.81
CA PHE A 279 15.48 1.39 23.70
C PHE A 279 16.96 1.05 23.92
N GLY A 280 17.86 1.98 23.56
CA GLY A 280 19.30 1.85 23.73
C GLY A 280 19.91 2.99 24.54
N ILE A 281 21.15 3.34 24.20
CA ILE A 281 21.89 4.42 24.87
C ILE A 281 21.44 5.76 24.27
N GLY A 282 20.80 6.59 25.08
CA GLY A 282 20.46 7.96 24.71
C GLY A 282 21.69 8.83 24.49
N ARG A 283 21.54 9.92 23.72
CA ARG A 283 22.63 10.87 23.49
C ARG A 283 22.78 11.85 24.66
N SER A 284 24.00 12.34 24.86
CA SER A 284 24.32 13.33 25.91
C SER A 284 23.59 14.67 25.75
N ASP A 285 23.25 15.03 24.51
CA ASP A 285 22.44 16.22 24.20
C ASP A 285 20.94 16.03 24.50
N GLY A 286 20.51 14.83 24.91
CA GLY A 286 19.11 14.47 25.14
C GLY A 286 18.35 14.08 23.87
N GLY A 287 19.05 14.05 22.73
CA GLY A 287 18.51 13.65 21.43
C GLY A 287 18.31 12.14 21.28
N PRO A 288 17.81 11.71 20.11
CA PRO A 288 17.56 10.30 19.81
C PRO A 288 18.86 9.53 19.58
N GLY A 289 19.01 8.37 20.23
CA GLY A 289 20.07 7.40 19.95
C GLY A 289 19.86 6.70 18.60
N VAL A 290 20.73 5.73 18.29
CA VAL A 290 20.69 5.00 17.02
C VAL A 290 19.41 4.18 16.91
N GLU A 291 19.02 3.53 18.01
CA GLU A 291 17.83 2.70 18.12
C GLU A 291 16.55 3.55 17.96
N GLU A 292 16.51 4.75 18.54
CA GLU A 292 15.37 5.66 18.41
C GLU A 292 15.20 6.13 16.96
N GLN A 293 16.30 6.44 16.28
CA GLN A 293 16.27 6.86 14.89
C GLN A 293 15.80 5.72 13.99
N GLU A 294 16.37 4.53 14.14
CA GLU A 294 15.98 3.32 13.39
C GLU A 294 14.49 3.00 13.60
N HIS A 295 14.03 3.05 14.84
CA HIS A 295 12.64 2.77 15.20
C HIS A 295 11.66 3.80 14.64
N VAL A 296 11.91 5.09 14.84
CA VAL A 296 11.03 6.16 14.36
C VAL A 296 11.02 6.19 12.83
N GLU A 297 12.16 5.97 12.17
CA GLU A 297 12.20 5.85 10.71
C GLU A 297 11.36 4.67 10.20
N ALA A 298 11.41 3.52 10.89
CA ALA A 298 10.58 2.37 10.57
C ALA A 298 9.08 2.68 10.72
N ILE A 299 8.64 3.27 11.84
CA ILE A 299 7.24 3.67 12.04
C ILE A 299 6.76 4.62 10.92
N PHE A 300 7.53 5.66 10.60
CA PHE A 300 7.14 6.57 9.51
C PHE A 300 7.16 5.91 8.14
N THR A 301 7.97 4.87 7.95
CA THR A 301 7.97 4.03 6.75
C THR A 301 6.68 3.21 6.67
N GLU A 302 6.28 2.54 7.76
CA GLU A 302 5.01 1.81 7.86
C GLU A 302 3.81 2.72 7.55
N LEU A 303 3.75 3.91 8.16
CA LEU A 303 2.70 4.90 7.90
C LEU A 303 2.67 5.37 6.44
N SER A 304 3.82 5.44 5.77
CA SER A 304 3.91 5.89 4.38
C SER A 304 3.45 4.86 3.35
N VAL A 305 3.50 3.56 3.71
CA VAL A 305 3.05 2.47 2.84
C VAL A 305 1.60 2.06 3.14
N LEU A 306 1.07 2.39 4.32
CA LEU A 306 -0.32 2.17 4.67
C LEU A 306 -1.25 2.95 3.73
N TYR A 307 -2.09 2.22 2.99
CA TYR A 307 -2.99 2.76 1.96
C TYR A 307 -2.28 3.55 0.84
N ALA A 308 -1.03 3.19 0.52
CA ALA A 308 -0.24 3.84 -0.54
C ALA A 308 -0.60 3.45 -1.98
N PHE A 309 -1.79 2.85 -2.20
CA PHE A 309 -2.26 2.36 -3.49
C PHE A 309 -1.26 1.39 -4.15
N CYS A 310 -0.91 0.30 -3.46
CA CYS A 310 0.03 -0.70 -3.97
C CYS A 310 -0.59 -1.43 -5.16
N VAL A 311 0.19 -1.74 -6.21
CA VAL A 311 -0.35 -2.49 -7.36
C VAL A 311 -0.89 -3.86 -6.93
N SER A 312 -0.26 -4.50 -5.94
CA SER A 312 -0.69 -5.79 -5.38
C SER A 312 -2.11 -5.78 -4.80
N ASP A 313 -2.60 -4.61 -4.35
CA ASP A 313 -3.95 -4.47 -3.77
C ASP A 313 -5.04 -4.58 -4.85
N TYR A 314 -4.67 -4.28 -6.10
CA TYR A 314 -5.59 -4.23 -7.25
C TYR A 314 -5.35 -5.36 -8.27
N MET A 315 -4.15 -5.93 -8.26
CA MET A 315 -3.72 -7.06 -9.08
C MET A 315 -3.06 -8.15 -8.19
N PRO A 316 -3.85 -8.89 -7.39
CA PRO A 316 -3.30 -9.87 -6.44
C PRO A 316 -2.45 -10.97 -7.11
N GLY A 317 -2.77 -11.35 -8.35
CA GLY A 317 -1.98 -12.31 -9.13
C GLY A 317 -0.55 -11.84 -9.44
N LEU A 318 -0.27 -10.54 -9.30
CA LEU A 318 1.06 -9.95 -9.48
C LEU A 318 1.75 -9.62 -8.15
N ARG A 319 1.15 -9.97 -6.99
CA ARG A 319 1.72 -9.68 -5.66
C ARG A 319 3.15 -10.23 -5.50
N TRP A 320 3.42 -11.43 -6.04
CA TRP A 320 4.74 -12.07 -5.96
C TRP A 320 5.86 -11.29 -6.67
N LEU A 321 5.53 -10.39 -7.60
CA LEU A 321 6.50 -9.54 -8.29
C LEU A 321 6.92 -8.31 -7.47
N ASP A 322 6.12 -7.90 -6.49
CA ASP A 322 6.31 -6.68 -5.69
C ASP A 322 6.74 -5.47 -6.56
N LEU A 323 5.94 -5.17 -7.59
CA LEU A 323 6.28 -4.18 -8.64
C LEU A 323 6.62 -2.78 -8.08
N ASP A 324 6.02 -2.42 -6.96
CA ASP A 324 6.22 -1.16 -6.24
C ASP A 324 7.33 -1.23 -5.19
N GLY A 325 7.82 -2.43 -4.85
CA GLY A 325 8.72 -2.71 -3.73
C GLY A 325 8.08 -2.55 -2.34
N HIS A 326 6.77 -2.27 -2.28
CA HIS A 326 6.06 -1.95 -1.04
C HIS A 326 6.03 -3.14 -0.07
N GLU A 327 5.91 -4.38 -0.56
CA GLU A 327 5.86 -5.55 0.32
C GLU A 327 7.22 -5.80 0.99
N LYS A 328 8.33 -5.61 0.26
CA LYS A 328 9.68 -5.65 0.84
C LYS A 328 9.90 -4.53 1.85
N ILE A 329 9.44 -3.31 1.53
CA ILE A 329 9.55 -2.14 2.42
C ILE A 329 8.80 -2.39 3.73
N VAL A 330 7.52 -2.80 3.66
CA VAL A 330 6.71 -3.02 4.86
C VAL A 330 7.28 -4.15 5.74
N LYS A 331 7.74 -5.26 5.13
CA LYS A 331 8.38 -6.36 5.87
C LYS A 331 9.66 -5.92 6.58
N LYS A 332 10.48 -5.08 5.94
CA LYS A 332 11.69 -4.54 6.56
C LYS A 332 11.35 -3.64 7.75
N ALA A 333 10.37 -2.75 7.59
CA ALA A 333 9.95 -1.83 8.65
C ALA A 333 9.36 -2.59 9.86
N ILE A 334 8.46 -3.56 9.61
CA ILE A 334 7.87 -4.42 10.64
C ILE A 334 8.95 -5.16 11.41
N LYS A 335 9.98 -5.67 10.72
CA LYS A 335 11.09 -6.36 11.39
C LYS A 335 11.81 -5.44 12.38
N VAL A 336 11.99 -4.16 12.03
CA VAL A 336 12.62 -3.16 12.91
C VAL A 336 11.70 -2.81 14.08
N VAL A 337 10.41 -2.57 13.85
CA VAL A 337 9.47 -2.25 14.94
C VAL A 337 9.35 -3.43 15.91
N ASN A 338 9.17 -4.65 15.40
CA ASN A 338 9.06 -5.86 16.22
C ASN A 338 10.34 -6.17 17.01
N LYS A 339 11.53 -5.87 16.46
CA LYS A 339 12.81 -6.00 17.17
C LYS A 339 12.79 -5.26 18.51
N TYR A 340 12.12 -4.12 18.58
CA TYR A 340 12.03 -3.30 19.80
C TYR A 340 10.78 -3.59 20.64
N HIS A 341 9.62 -3.80 19.99
CA HIS A 341 8.34 -3.96 20.69
C HIS A 341 8.14 -5.36 21.29
N GLU A 342 8.42 -6.43 20.53
CA GLU A 342 8.03 -7.79 20.93
C GLU A 342 8.68 -8.25 22.24
N PRO A 343 9.98 -8.03 22.50
CA PRO A 343 10.61 -8.44 23.76
C PRO A 343 9.92 -7.80 24.98
N ILE A 344 9.57 -6.52 24.89
CA ILE A 344 8.91 -5.78 25.98
C ILE A 344 7.51 -6.32 26.21
N ILE A 345 6.74 -6.52 25.13
CA ILE A 345 5.36 -7.00 25.20
C ILE A 345 5.31 -8.41 25.77
N ASP A 346 6.14 -9.33 25.27
CA ASP A 346 6.15 -10.72 25.70
C ASP A 346 6.58 -10.87 27.16
N GLU A 347 7.60 -10.12 27.58
CA GLU A 347 8.03 -10.08 28.98
C GLU A 347 6.89 -9.55 29.88
N ARG A 348 6.22 -8.48 29.48
CA ARG A 348 5.16 -7.85 30.28
C ARG A 348 3.91 -8.72 30.36
N ILE A 349 3.50 -9.36 29.26
CA ILE A 349 2.42 -10.37 29.26
C ILE A 349 2.75 -11.51 30.23
N LYS A 350 3.98 -12.04 30.19
CA LYS A 350 4.41 -13.12 31.09
C LYS A 350 4.33 -12.68 32.55
N LYS A 351 4.82 -11.48 32.90
CA LYS A 351 4.76 -10.95 34.27
C LYS A 351 3.34 -10.82 34.79
N TRP A 352 2.42 -10.27 33.98
CA TRP A 352 1.02 -10.09 34.37
C TRP A 352 0.24 -11.41 34.47
N ARG A 353 0.46 -12.35 33.55
CA ARG A 353 -0.31 -13.60 33.49
C ARG A 353 0.21 -14.72 34.41
N SER A 354 1.49 -14.72 34.77
CA SER A 354 2.09 -15.77 35.61
C SER A 354 1.85 -15.61 37.12
N GLY A 355 1.35 -14.46 37.58
CA GLY A 355 0.96 -14.26 38.99
C GLY A 355 2.08 -14.46 40.04
N ALA A 356 3.33 -14.60 39.61
CA ALA A 356 4.39 -15.25 40.39
C ALA A 356 5.00 -14.45 41.55
N ASP A 357 4.38 -13.35 42.00
CA ASP A 357 4.91 -12.64 43.16
C ASP A 357 3.90 -12.37 44.28
N GLY A 358 2.62 -12.75 44.16
CA GLY A 358 1.65 -12.68 45.28
C GLY A 358 1.52 -11.32 45.99
N ARG A 359 2.17 -10.27 45.48
CA ARG A 359 2.31 -8.95 46.08
C ARG A 359 1.67 -7.94 45.14
N VAL A 360 0.40 -7.68 45.42
CA VAL A 360 -0.40 -6.54 44.94
C VAL A 360 -0.65 -6.57 43.42
N ARG A 361 -1.91 -6.42 42.99
CA ARG A 361 -2.21 -6.00 41.62
C ARG A 361 -1.40 -4.72 41.38
N LYS A 362 -0.31 -4.79 40.63
CA LYS A 362 0.43 -3.58 40.25
C LYS A 362 -0.57 -2.72 39.50
N GLU A 363 -0.80 -1.52 40.00
CA GLU A 363 -1.56 -0.53 39.23
C GLU A 363 -0.88 -0.42 37.86
N PRO A 364 -1.64 -0.44 36.76
CA PRO A 364 -1.08 -0.31 35.42
C PRO A 364 -0.17 0.92 35.33
N GLU A 365 1.04 0.80 34.79
CA GLU A 365 2.03 1.90 34.76
C GLU A 365 2.04 2.64 33.41
N ASP A 366 1.58 1.97 32.36
CA ASP A 366 1.53 2.44 30.97
C ASP A 366 0.34 1.83 30.21
N LEU A 367 0.19 2.17 28.92
CA LEU A 367 -0.89 1.64 28.09
C LEU A 367 -0.76 0.15 27.78
N LEU A 368 0.46 -0.40 27.73
CA LEU A 368 0.66 -1.83 27.54
C LEU A 368 0.07 -2.62 28.71
N ASP A 369 0.32 -2.21 29.95
CA ASP A 369 -0.29 -2.82 31.13
C ASP A 369 -1.82 -2.78 31.10
N ILE A 370 -2.38 -1.69 30.57
CA ILE A 370 -3.82 -1.56 30.40
C ILE A 370 -4.34 -2.58 29.41
N LEU A 371 -3.76 -2.65 28.22
CA LEU A 371 -4.17 -3.63 27.21
C LEU A 371 -4.06 -5.08 27.73
N ILE A 372 -3.04 -5.39 28.54
CA ILE A 372 -2.86 -6.72 29.15
C ILE A 372 -3.90 -7.00 30.23
N SER A 373 -4.27 -5.99 31.03
CA SER A 373 -5.13 -6.13 32.21
C SER A 373 -6.63 -6.01 31.93
N VAL A 374 -7.05 -5.63 30.71
CA VAL A 374 -8.48 -5.61 30.35
C VAL A 374 -9.06 -7.01 30.45
N GLN A 375 -10.19 -7.13 31.16
CA GLN A 375 -10.89 -8.38 31.40
C GLN A 375 -12.29 -8.39 30.77
N ASP A 376 -12.78 -9.58 30.45
CA ASP A 376 -14.18 -9.81 30.08
C ASP A 376 -15.08 -9.88 31.33
N THR A 377 -16.38 -10.15 31.12
CA THR A 377 -17.36 -10.28 32.20
C THR A 377 -17.08 -11.45 33.16
N ASP A 378 -16.30 -12.44 32.72
CA ASP A 378 -15.92 -13.61 33.51
C ASP A 378 -14.57 -13.40 34.25
N GLY A 379 -13.98 -12.21 34.14
CA GLY A 379 -12.68 -11.88 34.73
C GLY A 379 -11.49 -12.46 33.99
N LYS A 380 -11.68 -13.03 32.78
CA LYS A 380 -10.59 -13.56 31.95
C LYS A 380 -9.99 -12.44 31.09
N PRO A 381 -8.73 -12.55 30.64
CA PRO A 381 -8.14 -11.56 29.74
C PRO A 381 -8.97 -11.39 28.47
N LEU A 382 -9.40 -10.16 28.17
CA LEU A 382 -10.24 -9.84 27.01
C LEU A 382 -9.47 -9.89 25.69
N LEU A 383 -8.16 -9.60 25.75
CA LEU A 383 -7.28 -9.53 24.59
C LEU A 383 -6.27 -10.68 24.56
N THR A 384 -6.07 -11.22 23.36
CA THR A 384 -5.01 -12.19 23.06
C THR A 384 -3.63 -11.50 22.98
N PRO A 385 -2.52 -12.21 23.19
CA PRO A 385 -1.17 -11.65 23.00
C PRO A 385 -0.97 -11.01 21.62
N GLU A 386 -1.54 -11.60 20.57
CA GLU A 386 -1.45 -11.16 19.19
C GLU A 386 -2.24 -9.88 18.94
N GLU A 387 -3.41 -9.75 19.58
CA GLU A 387 -4.18 -8.51 19.59
C GLU A 387 -3.43 -7.40 20.33
N ILE A 388 -2.82 -7.69 21.48
CA ILE A 388 -2.01 -6.71 22.23
C ILE A 388 -0.81 -6.26 21.38
N LYS A 389 -0.11 -7.20 20.72
CA LYS A 389 0.99 -6.88 19.81
C LYS A 389 0.55 -6.06 18.60
N ALA A 390 -0.65 -6.31 18.08
CA ALA A 390 -1.17 -5.54 16.96
C ALA A 390 -1.55 -4.10 17.36
N GLU A 391 -2.13 -3.90 18.54
CA GLU A 391 -2.47 -2.55 19.04
C GLU A 391 -1.26 -1.76 19.55
N ALA A 392 -0.20 -2.43 20.01
CA ALA A 392 1.00 -1.73 20.47
C ALA A 392 1.86 -1.13 19.34
N VAL A 393 1.57 -1.47 18.08
CA VAL A 393 2.29 -1.00 16.88
C VAL A 393 1.56 0.15 16.18
N VAL A 394 0.25 0.27 16.38
CA VAL A 394 -0.64 1.24 15.71
C VAL A 394 -1.01 2.38 16.64
#